data_AF-A0A8K0BSF8-F1
#
_entry.id   AF-A0A8K0BSF8-F1
#
_cell.length_a   1.000
_cell.length_b   1.000
_cell.length_c   1.000
_cell.angle_alpha   90.00
_cell.angle_beta   90.00
_cell.angle_gamma   90.00
#
_symmetry.space_group_name_H-M   'P 1'
#
loop_
_entity.id
_entity.type
_entity.pdbx_description
1 polymer ?
#
loop_
_entity_poly.entity_id
_entity_poly.type
_entity_poly.pdbx_seq_one_letter_code
_entity_poly.pdbx_strand_id
1 'polypeptide(L)'
;QAVNETGGCLPVNRVLEKYYLSIMYSLEFILGFTGNTIVVFGYIFCLKNWKSGNIYLFNLSLSDLLFLCTLPVLVNSYSRDQSSVESTLCDSNRFLLHANLYGSILFLTTISIDRYMLMKCPFRGHILQKRKTALIVSFAIWIGVILELLPLMYFLEPGDDYNCLDYASSGDPMENLIYSMFLTVFGFLIPLVIMCCFYVKMVLFLKNRSEQLGSLLTLEKPLTLVILAVVIFSLLFTPYHIMRNVRLASRIPALNVSMCTQRIINIIYIITRPIAFLNSVINPVFYFLMGDHFREMLMAKIRQLLSRLTTTSK
;
A
#
# COMPACT_ATOMS: atom_id res chain seq x y z
N GLN A 1 -9.11 -36.26 -37.60
CA GLN A 1 -9.84 -34.99 -37.79
C GLN A 1 -9.60 -34.14 -36.56
N ALA A 2 -8.78 -33.10 -36.71
CA ALA A 2 -8.50 -32.13 -35.66
C ALA A 2 -9.75 -31.28 -35.44
N VAL A 3 -10.27 -31.30 -34.22
CA VAL A 3 -11.33 -30.37 -33.80
C VAL A 3 -10.66 -29.01 -33.65
N ASN A 4 -11.05 -28.10 -34.53
CA ASN A 4 -10.71 -26.68 -34.53
C ASN A 4 -11.28 -26.05 -33.24
N GLU A 5 -10.52 -26.02 -32.14
CA GLU A 5 -10.86 -25.23 -30.96
C GLU A 5 -10.49 -23.74 -31.16
N THR A 6 -11.08 -23.11 -32.17
CA THR A 6 -11.17 -21.64 -32.24
C THR A 6 -12.43 -21.16 -31.52
N GLY A 7 -12.63 -21.61 -30.27
CA GLY A 7 -13.62 -21.06 -29.35
C GLY A 7 -13.10 -19.75 -28.80
N GLY A 8 -13.53 -18.63 -29.38
CA GLY A 8 -13.04 -17.29 -29.09
C GLY A 8 -13.26 -16.87 -27.63
N CYS A 9 -12.20 -16.97 -26.82
CA CYS A 9 -12.22 -16.44 -25.46
C CYS A 9 -12.14 -14.90 -25.48
N LEU A 10 -13.09 -14.26 -24.80
CA LEU A 10 -13.36 -12.81 -24.85
C LEU A 10 -12.08 -11.96 -24.68
N PRO A 11 -11.78 -10.99 -25.57
CA PRO A 11 -10.59 -10.14 -25.48
C PRO A 11 -10.77 -8.95 -24.53
N VAL A 12 -11.10 -9.23 -23.25
CA VAL A 12 -11.41 -8.18 -22.26
C VAL A 12 -10.19 -7.47 -21.70
N ASN A 13 -9.00 -8.09 -21.76
CA ASN A 13 -7.78 -7.55 -21.12
C ASN A 13 -7.47 -6.11 -21.55
N ARG A 14 -7.55 -5.83 -22.87
CA ARG A 14 -7.29 -4.48 -23.39
C ARG A 14 -8.30 -3.45 -22.89
N VAL A 15 -9.57 -3.83 -22.76
CA VAL A 15 -10.63 -2.95 -22.24
C VAL A 15 -10.40 -2.66 -20.75
N LEU A 16 -10.01 -3.67 -19.98
CA LEU A 16 -9.68 -3.51 -18.56
C LEU A 16 -8.44 -2.64 -18.34
N GLU A 17 -7.39 -2.85 -19.13
CA GLU A 17 -6.20 -2.01 -19.06
C GLU A 17 -6.53 -0.56 -19.42
N LYS A 18 -7.20 -0.34 -20.56
CA LYS A 18 -7.47 1.01 -21.08
C LYS A 18 -8.46 1.82 -20.27
N TYR A 19 -9.53 1.19 -19.76
CA TYR A 19 -10.59 1.91 -19.06
C TYR A 19 -10.52 1.69 -17.55
N TYR A 20 -10.52 0.44 -17.10
CA TYR A 20 -10.60 0.14 -15.66
C TYR A 20 -9.34 0.59 -14.91
N LEU A 21 -8.14 0.21 -15.35
CA LEU A 21 -6.90 0.63 -14.68
C LEU A 21 -6.72 2.15 -14.76
N SER A 22 -6.93 2.76 -15.93
CA SER A 22 -6.80 4.21 -16.09
C SER A 22 -7.76 4.99 -15.19
N ILE A 23 -9.02 4.57 -15.07
CA ILE A 23 -9.99 5.22 -14.17
C ILE A 23 -9.60 5.03 -12.71
N MET A 24 -9.31 3.79 -12.28
CA MET A 24 -8.95 3.50 -10.89
C MET A 24 -7.70 4.24 -10.45
N TYR A 25 -6.61 4.18 -11.23
CA TYR A 25 -5.38 4.90 -10.92
C TYR A 25 -5.53 6.42 -10.98
N SER A 26 -6.42 6.96 -11.83
CA SER A 26 -6.72 8.40 -11.84
C SER A 26 -7.44 8.82 -10.55
N LEU A 27 -8.39 8.01 -10.08
CA LEU A 27 -9.08 8.26 -8.81
C LEU A 27 -8.13 8.14 -7.63
N GLU A 28 -7.29 7.11 -7.61
CA GLU A 28 -6.25 6.91 -6.59
C GLU A 28 -5.27 8.08 -6.56
N PHE A 29 -4.82 8.55 -7.73
CA PHE A 29 -3.98 9.73 -7.84
C PHE A 29 -4.65 10.96 -7.22
N ILE A 30 -5.85 11.32 -7.65
CA ILE A 30 -6.53 12.53 -7.17
C ILE A 30 -6.75 12.46 -5.65
N LEU A 31 -7.38 11.38 -5.17
CA LEU A 31 -7.76 11.25 -3.76
C LEU A 31 -6.54 11.05 -2.87
N GLY A 32 -5.65 10.14 -3.26
CA GLY A 32 -4.45 9.79 -2.51
C GLY A 32 -3.44 10.94 -2.46
N PHE A 33 -3.20 11.62 -3.59
CA PHE A 33 -2.22 12.72 -3.65
C PHE A 33 -2.68 13.90 -2.81
N THR A 34 -3.95 14.31 -2.96
CA THR A 34 -4.53 15.37 -2.13
C THR A 34 -4.49 14.99 -0.64
N GLY A 35 -4.96 13.80 -0.28
CA GLY A 35 -5.01 13.34 1.12
C GLY A 35 -3.64 13.29 1.78
N ASN A 36 -2.66 12.62 1.15
CA ASN A 36 -1.32 12.48 1.72
C ASN A 36 -0.54 13.80 1.73
N THR A 37 -0.75 14.68 0.75
CA THR A 37 -0.16 16.02 0.76
C THR A 37 -0.65 16.81 1.98
N ILE A 38 -1.96 16.84 2.24
CA ILE A 38 -2.52 17.53 3.41
C ILE A 38 -1.90 16.98 4.70
N VAL A 39 -1.72 15.67 4.79
CA VAL A 39 -1.13 15.00 5.94
C VAL A 39 0.33 15.43 6.13
N VAL A 40 1.16 15.31 5.09
CA VAL A 40 2.59 15.67 5.13
C VAL A 40 2.78 17.14 5.51
N PHE A 41 2.05 18.05 4.87
CA PHE A 41 2.08 19.47 5.21
C PHE A 41 1.56 19.72 6.63
N GLY A 42 0.50 19.04 7.05
CA GLY A 42 0.01 19.08 8.42
C GLY A 42 1.09 18.72 9.44
N TYR A 43 1.84 17.64 9.19
CA TYR A 43 2.92 17.19 10.07
C TYR A 43 4.06 18.22 10.14
N ILE A 44 4.51 18.73 9.00
CA ILE A 44 5.62 19.69 8.92
C ILE A 44 5.24 21.02 9.58
N PHE A 45 4.04 21.55 9.29
CA PHE A 45 3.68 22.91 9.66
C PHE A 45 2.84 23.04 10.93
N CYS A 46 2.17 21.98 11.40
CA CYS A 46 1.28 22.04 12.56
C CYS A 46 1.85 21.30 13.77
N LEU A 47 2.68 20.27 13.57
CA LEU A 47 3.16 19.42 14.66
C LEU A 47 4.62 19.73 15.00
N LYS A 48 4.83 20.43 16.13
CA LYS A 48 6.19 20.79 16.59
C LYS A 48 6.94 19.61 17.23
N ASN A 49 6.22 18.73 17.93
CA ASN A 49 6.81 17.64 18.71
C ASN A 49 6.44 16.26 18.14
N TRP A 50 7.39 15.66 17.42
CA TRP A 50 7.19 14.38 16.76
C TRP A 50 7.45 13.20 17.70
N LYS A 51 6.49 12.29 17.75
CA LYS A 51 6.53 11.03 18.49
C LYS A 51 6.81 9.85 17.54
N SER A 52 7.03 8.65 18.09
CA SER A 52 7.30 7.42 17.32
C SER A 52 6.26 7.15 16.24
N GLY A 53 4.97 7.01 16.61
CA GLY A 53 3.87 6.84 15.65
C GLY A 53 3.85 7.89 14.55
N ASN A 54 4.03 9.18 14.89
CA ASN A 54 4.06 10.29 13.93
C ASN A 54 5.14 10.11 12.86
N ILE A 55 6.31 9.60 13.23
CA ILE A 55 7.41 9.35 12.28
C ILE A 55 7.02 8.24 11.30
N TYR A 56 6.42 7.15 11.78
CA TYR A 56 5.99 6.06 10.91
C TYR A 56 4.88 6.49 9.96
N LEU A 57 3.87 7.23 10.46
CA LEU A 57 2.78 7.76 9.63
C LEU A 57 3.29 8.75 8.58
N PHE A 58 4.25 9.60 8.94
CA PHE A 58 4.88 10.52 7.99
C PHE A 58 5.64 9.79 6.88
N ASN A 59 6.41 8.75 7.22
CA ASN A 59 7.11 7.95 6.21
C ASN A 59 6.15 7.16 5.32
N LEU A 60 5.05 6.65 5.88
CA LEU A 60 3.98 6.00 5.13
C LEU A 60 3.38 6.96 4.09
N SER A 61 2.99 8.17 4.50
CA SER A 61 2.50 9.19 3.56
C SER A 61 3.55 9.64 2.53
N LEU A 62 4.83 9.69 2.90
CA LEU A 62 5.88 9.99 1.94
C LEU A 62 6.03 8.88 0.89
N SER A 63 5.99 7.62 1.33
CA SER A 63 6.00 6.45 0.44
C SER A 63 4.79 6.47 -0.50
N ASP A 64 3.59 6.77 0.02
CA ASP A 64 2.38 6.89 -0.77
C ASP A 64 2.51 7.99 -1.83
N LEU A 65 3.01 9.19 -1.47
CA LEU A 65 3.22 10.27 -2.43
C LEU A 65 4.20 9.90 -3.54
N LEU A 66 5.30 9.22 -3.20
CA LEU A 66 6.27 8.76 -4.20
C LEU A 66 5.64 7.81 -5.22
N PHE A 67 4.81 6.87 -4.76
CA PHE A 67 4.04 5.99 -5.65
C PHE A 67 2.98 6.75 -6.45
N LEU A 68 2.20 7.62 -5.81
CA LEU A 68 1.13 8.37 -6.47
C LEU A 68 1.68 9.25 -7.60
N CYS A 69 2.89 9.81 -7.46
CA CYS A 69 3.58 10.53 -8.53
C CYS A 69 3.87 9.68 -9.79
N THR A 70 3.90 8.34 -9.68
CA THR A 70 4.09 7.43 -10.82
C THR A 70 2.80 7.14 -11.59
N LEU A 71 1.63 7.30 -10.95
CA LEU A 71 0.33 6.95 -11.53
C LEU A 71 0.00 7.71 -12.82
N PRO A 72 0.30 9.02 -12.99
CA PRO A 72 0.04 9.70 -14.26
C PRO A 72 0.77 9.06 -15.44
N VAL A 73 2.01 8.61 -15.25
CA VAL A 73 2.78 7.92 -16.29
C VAL A 73 2.15 6.57 -16.60
N LEU A 74 1.70 5.84 -15.58
CA LEU A 74 1.05 4.55 -15.72
C LEU A 74 -0.32 4.65 -16.42
N VAL A 75 -1.12 5.68 -16.09
CA VAL A 75 -2.40 5.99 -16.75
C VAL A 75 -2.18 6.34 -18.21
N ASN A 76 -1.16 7.15 -18.52
CA ASN A 76 -0.81 7.48 -19.90
C ASN A 76 -0.38 6.23 -20.69
N SER A 77 0.37 5.32 -20.05
CA SER A 77 0.78 4.05 -20.67
C SER A 77 -0.37 3.11 -20.93
N TYR A 78 -1.40 3.07 -20.07
CA TYR A 78 -2.57 2.20 -20.27
C TYR A 78 -3.61 2.79 -21.22
N SER A 79 -3.71 4.12 -21.30
CA SER A 79 -4.71 4.80 -22.14
C SER A 79 -4.31 4.92 -23.60
N ARG A 80 -3.00 5.00 -23.90
CA ARG A 80 -2.48 5.06 -25.27
C ARG A 80 -2.19 3.64 -25.76
N ASP A 81 -2.61 3.33 -26.99
CA ASP A 81 -2.29 2.06 -27.64
C ASP A 81 -0.80 1.97 -28.09
N GLN A 82 0.06 2.90 -27.63
CA GLN A 82 1.45 3.03 -28.04
C GLN A 82 2.36 3.23 -26.81
N SER A 83 3.25 2.27 -26.61
CA SER A 83 4.19 2.13 -25.49
C SER A 83 5.43 3.02 -25.64
N SER A 84 5.26 4.32 -25.87
CA SER A 84 6.39 5.26 -25.92
C SER A 84 6.74 5.81 -24.54
N VAL A 85 6.82 4.96 -23.51
CA VAL A 85 7.42 5.33 -22.22
C VAL A 85 8.87 4.88 -22.26
N GLU A 86 9.81 5.79 -22.00
CA GLU A 86 11.24 5.44 -21.92
C GLU A 86 11.44 4.29 -20.92
N SER A 87 12.24 3.28 -21.29
CA SER A 87 12.46 2.06 -20.47
C SER A 87 12.82 2.42 -19.02
N THR A 88 13.70 3.40 -18.83
CA THR A 88 14.13 3.87 -17.50
C THR A 88 12.98 4.39 -16.64
N LEU A 89 12.00 5.07 -17.23
CA LEU A 89 10.80 5.56 -16.51
C LEU A 89 9.86 4.41 -16.17
N CYS A 90 9.74 3.40 -17.04
CA CYS A 90 8.99 2.19 -16.73
C CYS A 90 9.58 1.45 -15.54
N ASP A 91 10.89 1.17 -15.57
CA ASP A 91 11.58 0.40 -14.54
C ASP A 91 11.50 1.11 -13.18
N SER A 92 11.73 2.42 -13.18
CA SER A 92 11.60 3.27 -12.00
C SER A 92 10.17 3.26 -11.44
N ASN A 93 9.16 3.34 -12.29
CA ASN A 93 7.76 3.28 -11.87
C ASN A 93 7.41 1.92 -11.25
N ARG A 94 7.87 0.81 -11.86
CA ARG A 94 7.66 -0.55 -11.34
C ARG A 94 8.34 -0.72 -10.00
N PHE A 95 9.57 -0.27 -9.86
CA PHE A 95 10.29 -0.27 -8.60
C PHE A 95 9.55 0.51 -7.52
N LEU A 96 9.14 1.75 -7.79
CA LEU A 96 8.43 2.60 -6.82
C LEU A 96 7.08 2.03 -6.40
N LEU A 97 6.34 1.40 -7.33
CA LEU A 97 5.08 0.71 -7.05
C LEU A 97 5.28 -0.43 -6.05
N HIS A 98 6.29 -1.28 -6.26
CA HIS A 98 6.61 -2.35 -5.32
C HIS A 98 7.20 -1.82 -4.01
N ALA A 99 8.01 -0.77 -4.07
CA ALA A 99 8.60 -0.15 -2.88
C ALA A 99 7.51 0.45 -1.98
N ASN A 100 6.47 1.06 -2.57
CA ASN A 100 5.33 1.52 -1.80
C ASN A 100 4.51 0.37 -1.21
N LEU A 101 4.27 -0.70 -1.96
CA LEU A 101 3.52 -1.86 -1.47
C LEU A 101 4.18 -2.44 -0.20
N TYR A 102 5.47 -2.82 -0.28
CA TYR A 102 6.17 -3.44 0.84
C TYR A 102 6.52 -2.44 1.94
N GLY A 103 6.88 -1.21 1.59
CA GLY A 103 7.08 -0.12 2.54
C GLY A 103 5.83 0.14 3.37
N SER A 104 4.66 0.20 2.72
CA SER A 104 3.38 0.40 3.40
C SER A 104 3.09 -0.71 4.41
N ILE A 105 3.25 -1.97 4.01
CA ILE A 105 3.05 -3.13 4.88
C ILE A 105 3.96 -3.06 6.12
N LEU A 106 5.25 -2.75 5.94
CA LEU A 106 6.21 -2.67 7.05
C LEU A 106 5.95 -1.47 7.97
N PHE A 107 5.59 -0.31 7.42
CA PHE A 107 5.20 0.86 8.23
C PHE A 107 3.93 0.58 9.02
N LEU A 108 2.90 -0.02 8.42
CA LEU A 108 1.66 -0.43 9.11
C LEU A 108 1.94 -1.45 10.22
N THR A 109 2.84 -2.39 9.97
CA THR A 109 3.30 -3.36 10.99
C THR A 109 3.93 -2.65 12.16
N THR A 110 4.82 -1.70 11.90
CA THR A 110 5.50 -0.93 12.95
C THR A 110 4.54 0.00 13.71
N ILE A 111 3.57 0.60 13.02
CA ILE A 111 2.48 1.39 13.63
C ILE A 111 1.65 0.51 14.56
N SER A 112 1.32 -0.71 14.14
CA SER A 112 0.59 -1.69 14.98
C SER A 112 1.36 -2.01 16.26
N ILE A 113 2.67 -2.19 16.16
CA ILE A 113 3.55 -2.39 17.34
C ILE A 113 3.55 -1.15 18.24
N ASP A 114 3.77 0.05 17.69
CA ASP A 114 3.80 1.31 18.45
C ASP A 114 2.50 1.53 19.22
N ARG A 115 1.35 1.31 18.56
CA ARG A 115 0.03 1.47 19.17
C ARG A 115 -0.19 0.48 20.31
N TYR A 116 0.22 -0.79 20.15
CA TYR A 116 0.12 -1.76 21.25
C TYR A 116 1.01 -1.38 22.43
N MET A 117 2.23 -0.93 22.15
CA MET A 117 3.15 -0.47 23.19
C MET A 117 2.62 0.77 23.91
N LEU A 118 1.91 1.68 23.23
CA LEU A 118 1.24 2.81 23.87
C LEU A 118 0.13 2.37 24.84
N MET A 119 -0.56 1.27 24.55
CA MET A 119 -1.57 0.71 25.46
C MET A 119 -0.93 0.11 26.72
N LYS A 120 0.16 -0.65 26.55
CA LYS A 120 0.89 -1.26 27.68
C LYS A 120 1.67 -0.25 28.51
N CYS A 121 2.28 0.75 27.85
CA CYS A 121 3.17 1.74 28.44
C CYS A 121 2.78 3.16 27.98
N PRO A 122 1.71 3.76 28.55
CA PRO A 122 1.17 5.05 28.09
C PRO A 122 2.14 6.22 28.27
N PHE A 123 3.02 6.15 29.29
CA PHE A 123 4.03 7.18 29.56
C PHE A 123 5.26 7.11 28.64
N ARG A 124 5.25 6.25 27.60
CA ARG A 124 6.33 6.13 26.61
C ARG A 124 7.71 5.88 27.24
N GLY A 125 7.74 5.10 28.32
CA GLY A 125 8.95 4.73 29.05
C GLY A 125 9.85 3.76 28.28
N HIS A 126 9.27 2.98 27.36
CA HIS A 126 9.98 1.94 26.62
C HIS A 126 10.84 2.49 25.48
N ILE A 127 11.96 1.82 25.19
CA ILE A 127 12.92 2.24 24.14
C ILE A 127 12.27 2.28 22.74
N LEU A 128 11.42 1.30 22.41
CA LEU A 128 10.69 1.24 21.14
C LEU A 128 9.75 2.43 20.87
N GLN A 129 9.37 3.18 21.91
CA GLN A 129 8.48 4.35 21.79
C GLN A 129 9.25 5.67 21.68
N LYS A 130 10.60 5.62 21.66
CA LYS A 130 11.45 6.80 21.57
C LYS A 130 11.60 7.25 20.13
N ARG A 131 11.71 8.57 19.96
CA ARG A 131 11.90 9.22 18.65
C ARG A 131 13.12 8.68 17.89
N LYS A 132 14.25 8.52 18.57
CA LYS A 132 15.50 8.01 17.97
C LYS A 132 15.31 6.61 17.38
N THR A 133 14.67 5.72 18.14
CA THR A 133 14.37 4.36 17.68
C THR A 133 13.43 4.36 16.48
N ALA A 134 12.41 5.22 16.48
CA ALA A 134 11.52 5.34 15.32
C ALA A 134 12.24 5.81 14.05
N LEU A 135 13.17 6.76 14.15
CA LEU A 135 13.99 7.19 13.00
C LEU A 135 14.88 6.06 12.47
N ILE A 136 15.54 5.30 13.37
CA ILE A 136 16.39 4.17 13.00
C ILE A 136 15.56 3.09 12.31
N VAL A 137 14.40 2.73 12.88
CA VAL A 137 13.50 1.71 12.30
C VAL A 137 12.97 2.17 10.94
N SER A 138 12.53 3.43 10.79
CA SER A 138 12.10 3.93 9.49
C SER A 138 13.20 3.88 8.44
N PHE A 139 14.43 4.26 8.80
CA PHE A 139 15.56 4.15 7.89
C PHE A 139 15.85 2.70 7.51
N ALA A 140 15.81 1.78 8.49
CA ALA A 140 15.98 0.35 8.24
C ALA A 140 14.89 -0.23 7.32
N ILE A 141 13.64 0.22 7.46
CA ILE A 141 12.54 -0.19 6.55
C ILE A 141 12.84 0.25 5.12
N TRP A 142 13.25 1.51 4.91
CA TRP A 142 13.61 1.99 3.56
C TRP A 142 14.73 1.17 2.93
N ILE A 143 15.81 0.93 3.67
CA ILE A 143 16.92 0.11 3.18
C ILE A 143 16.46 -1.34 2.94
N GLY A 144 15.70 -1.93 3.85
CA GLY A 144 15.18 -3.28 3.72
C GLY A 144 14.32 -3.48 2.47
N VAL A 145 13.40 -2.56 2.20
CA VAL A 145 12.56 -2.58 0.99
C VAL A 145 13.40 -2.44 -0.27
N ILE A 146 14.39 -1.54 -0.29
CA ILE A 146 15.28 -1.40 -1.44
C ILE A 146 16.04 -2.70 -1.68
N LEU A 147 16.61 -3.32 -0.65
CA LEU A 147 17.35 -4.58 -0.75
C LEU A 147 16.46 -5.74 -1.21
N GLU A 148 15.25 -5.84 -0.69
CA GLU A 148 14.25 -6.85 -1.08
C GLU A 148 13.86 -6.73 -2.56
N LEU A 149 13.87 -5.51 -3.10
CA LEU A 149 13.52 -5.19 -4.48
C LEU A 149 14.72 -5.11 -5.43
N LEU A 150 15.96 -5.21 -4.97
CA LEU A 150 17.12 -5.23 -5.86
C LEU A 150 17.01 -6.31 -6.97
N PRO A 151 16.58 -7.55 -6.69
CA PRO A 151 16.44 -8.56 -7.74
C PRO A 151 15.37 -8.23 -8.78
N LEU A 152 14.40 -7.36 -8.45
CA LEU A 152 13.34 -6.96 -9.38
C LEU A 152 13.93 -6.30 -10.63
N MET A 153 15.05 -5.57 -10.52
CA MET A 153 15.69 -4.94 -11.69
C MET A 153 16.19 -5.97 -12.71
N TYR A 154 16.54 -7.17 -12.28
CA TYR A 154 16.88 -8.29 -13.17
C TYR A 154 15.63 -8.90 -13.80
N PHE A 155 14.55 -9.08 -13.02
CA PHE A 155 13.29 -9.67 -13.50
C PHE A 155 12.43 -8.73 -14.37
N LEU A 156 12.76 -7.44 -14.40
CA LEU A 156 12.14 -6.44 -15.27
C LEU A 156 12.80 -6.37 -16.66
N GLU A 157 13.79 -7.21 -16.97
CA GLU A 157 14.48 -7.20 -18.27
C GLU A 157 13.49 -7.14 -19.45
N PRO A 158 13.69 -6.19 -20.38
CA PRO A 158 12.78 -6.00 -21.51
C PRO A 158 12.89 -7.21 -22.43
N GLY A 159 11.76 -7.90 -22.63
CA GLY A 159 11.61 -8.70 -23.85
C GLY A 159 11.67 -7.79 -25.08
N ASP A 160 11.86 -8.36 -26.27
CA ASP A 160 11.99 -7.66 -27.56
C ASP A 160 10.85 -6.66 -27.91
N ASP A 161 9.82 -6.57 -27.08
CA ASP A 161 8.67 -5.68 -27.22
C ASP A 161 8.76 -4.61 -26.13
N TYR A 162 8.91 -3.33 -26.52
CA TYR A 162 9.08 -2.13 -25.67
C TYR A 162 7.89 -1.81 -24.75
N ASN A 163 7.10 -2.82 -24.38
CA ASN A 163 5.96 -2.70 -23.50
C ASN A 163 6.41 -2.72 -22.04
N CYS A 164 5.96 -1.74 -21.27
CA CYS A 164 6.19 -1.64 -19.82
C CYS A 164 5.41 -2.71 -19.05
N LEU A 165 5.79 -3.97 -19.22
CA LEU A 165 5.11 -5.13 -18.67
C LEU A 165 5.40 -5.30 -17.17
N ASP A 166 4.48 -5.99 -16.51
CA ASP A 166 4.68 -6.46 -15.14
C ASP A 166 5.55 -7.72 -15.18
N TYR A 167 6.43 -7.95 -14.21
CA TYR A 167 7.23 -9.19 -14.15
C TYR A 167 6.35 -10.45 -14.02
N ALA A 168 5.11 -10.30 -13.54
CA ALA A 168 4.12 -11.38 -13.60
C ALA A 168 3.74 -11.80 -15.04
N SER A 169 3.99 -10.93 -16.03
CA SER A 169 3.66 -11.09 -17.44
C SER A 169 4.86 -11.16 -18.39
N SER A 170 6.08 -10.86 -17.93
CA SER A 170 7.34 -11.01 -18.67
C SER A 170 8.27 -12.05 -18.03
N GLY A 171 9.44 -12.29 -18.63
CA GLY A 171 10.50 -13.17 -18.09
C GLY A 171 10.14 -14.66 -17.97
N ASP A 172 11.06 -15.43 -17.40
CA ASP A 172 10.85 -16.84 -17.08
C ASP A 172 9.82 -17.00 -15.94
N PRO A 173 8.71 -17.73 -16.15
CA PRO A 173 7.65 -17.82 -15.16
C PRO A 173 8.06 -18.60 -13.90
N MET A 174 9.03 -19.51 -13.98
CA MET A 174 9.45 -20.33 -12.84
C MET A 174 10.36 -19.52 -11.90
N GLU A 175 11.37 -18.84 -12.44
CA GLU A 175 12.24 -17.94 -11.66
C GLU A 175 11.43 -16.79 -11.05
N ASN A 176 10.55 -16.17 -11.84
CA ASN A 176 9.68 -15.10 -11.36
C ASN A 176 8.73 -15.58 -10.27
N LEU A 177 8.22 -16.83 -10.35
CA LEU A 177 7.38 -17.43 -9.31
C LEU A 177 8.16 -17.63 -8.00
N ILE A 178 9.38 -18.14 -8.07
CA ILE A 178 10.23 -18.32 -6.87
C ILE A 178 10.47 -16.98 -6.18
N TYR A 179 10.85 -15.95 -6.95
CA TYR A 179 11.01 -14.60 -6.41
C TYR A 179 9.69 -14.03 -5.87
N SER A 180 8.58 -14.23 -6.58
CA SER A 180 7.26 -13.75 -6.13
C SER A 180 6.82 -14.42 -4.82
N MET A 181 7.12 -15.71 -4.65
CA MET A 181 6.84 -16.45 -3.42
C MET A 181 7.71 -15.94 -2.27
N PHE A 182 9.00 -15.71 -2.50
CA PHE A 182 9.89 -15.06 -1.52
C PHE A 182 9.28 -13.72 -1.06
N LEU A 183 8.95 -12.83 -1.99
CA LEU A 183 8.33 -11.54 -1.67
C LEU A 183 6.97 -11.68 -0.98
N THR A 184 6.19 -12.71 -1.31
CA THR A 184 4.88 -12.95 -0.68
C THR A 184 5.05 -13.41 0.76
N VAL A 185 6.03 -14.26 1.05
CA VAL A 185 6.30 -14.76 2.40
C VAL A 185 6.90 -13.65 3.27
N PHE A 186 7.99 -13.04 2.81
CA PHE A 186 8.76 -12.08 3.61
C PHE A 186 8.18 -10.67 3.59
N GLY A 187 7.74 -10.20 2.42
CA GLY A 187 7.18 -8.86 2.25
C GLY A 187 5.71 -8.73 2.64
N PHE A 188 4.95 -9.83 2.75
CA PHE A 188 3.51 -9.78 3.06
C PHE A 188 3.06 -10.70 4.21
N LEU A 189 3.23 -12.02 4.11
CA LEU A 189 2.65 -12.96 5.09
C LEU A 189 3.25 -12.80 6.48
N ILE A 190 4.57 -12.68 6.61
CA ILE A 190 5.23 -12.45 7.91
C ILE A 190 4.74 -11.14 8.56
N PRO A 191 4.82 -9.97 7.89
CA PRO A 191 4.24 -8.73 8.40
C PRO A 191 2.76 -8.84 8.76
N LEU A 192 1.96 -9.51 7.92
CA LEU A 192 0.54 -9.73 8.17
C LEU A 192 0.30 -10.51 9.47
N VAL A 193 1.01 -11.63 9.67
CA VAL A 193 0.92 -12.42 10.90
C VAL A 193 1.31 -11.57 12.12
N ILE A 194 2.38 -10.77 12.02
CA ILE A 194 2.78 -9.86 13.09
C ILE A 194 1.65 -8.87 13.40
N MET A 195 1.08 -8.21 12.39
CA MET A 195 -0.05 -7.29 12.55
C MET A 195 -1.24 -7.97 13.22
N CYS A 196 -1.64 -9.16 12.75
CA CYS A 196 -2.72 -9.97 13.34
C CYS A 196 -2.44 -10.32 14.81
N CYS A 197 -1.20 -10.71 15.16
CA CYS A 197 -0.84 -11.01 16.54
C CYS A 197 -0.94 -9.79 17.44
N PHE A 198 -0.43 -8.63 17.00
CA PHE A 198 -0.55 -7.39 17.77
C PHE A 198 -2.00 -6.92 17.88
N TYR A 199 -2.79 -7.12 16.83
CA TYR A 199 -4.23 -6.88 16.84
C TYR A 199 -4.94 -7.70 17.93
N VAL A 200 -4.73 -9.02 17.95
CA VAL A 200 -5.33 -9.90 18.98
C VAL A 200 -4.89 -9.45 20.38
N LYS A 201 -3.61 -9.12 20.56
CA LYS A 201 -3.11 -8.60 21.84
C LYS A 201 -3.76 -7.28 22.26
N MET A 202 -4.04 -6.36 21.33
CA MET A 202 -4.76 -5.11 21.62
C MET A 202 -6.19 -5.39 22.07
N VAL A 203 -6.92 -6.26 21.35
CA VAL A 203 -8.31 -6.61 21.68
C VAL A 203 -8.40 -7.26 23.06
N LEU A 204 -7.52 -8.23 23.34
CA LEU A 204 -7.46 -8.88 24.66
C LEU A 204 -7.14 -7.89 25.78
N PHE A 205 -6.19 -6.98 25.55
CA PHE A 205 -5.86 -5.93 26.52
C PHE A 205 -7.06 -5.03 26.82
N LEU A 206 -7.83 -4.63 25.80
CA LEU A 206 -9.02 -3.81 25.96
C LEU A 206 -10.14 -4.54 26.70
N LYS A 207 -10.39 -5.79 26.34
CA LYS A 207 -11.41 -6.62 26.99
C LYS A 207 -11.14 -6.74 28.49
N ASN A 208 -9.92 -7.09 28.86
CA ASN A 208 -9.52 -7.22 30.27
C ASN A 208 -9.65 -5.89 31.03
N ARG A 209 -9.33 -4.75 30.38
CA ARG A 209 -9.48 -3.42 30.97
C ARG A 209 -10.93 -2.99 31.16
N SER A 210 -11.79 -3.31 30.21
CA SER A 210 -13.23 -3.04 30.29
C SER A 210 -13.87 -3.80 31.45
N GLU A 211 -13.52 -5.08 31.60
CA GLU A 211 -13.98 -5.92 32.70
C GLU A 211 -13.50 -5.41 34.08
N GLN A 212 -12.29 -4.84 34.16
CA GLN A 212 -11.74 -4.31 35.42
C GLN A 212 -12.30 -2.95 35.82
N LEU A 213 -12.66 -2.07 34.88
CA LEU A 213 -12.99 -0.67 35.18
C LEU A 213 -14.50 -0.37 35.19
N GLY A 214 -15.36 -1.36 34.89
CA GLY A 214 -16.82 -1.28 35.02
C GLY A 214 -17.49 -0.12 34.26
N SER A 215 -16.76 0.58 33.38
CA SER A 215 -17.22 1.78 32.69
C SER A 215 -16.83 1.74 31.22
N LEU A 216 -17.80 2.09 30.38
CA LEU A 216 -17.79 2.15 28.92
C LEU A 216 -16.99 3.39 28.44
N LEU A 217 -15.77 3.52 28.95
CA LEU A 217 -15.01 4.77 28.92
C LEU A 217 -14.19 4.86 27.64
N THR A 218 -14.82 5.39 26.57
CA THR A 218 -14.33 6.26 25.46
C THR A 218 -12.93 6.08 24.86
N LEU A 219 -12.19 5.03 25.20
CA LEU A 219 -10.90 4.65 24.63
C LEU A 219 -11.09 3.76 23.38
N GLU A 220 -12.32 3.54 22.94
CA GLU A 220 -12.65 2.62 21.86
C GLU A 220 -12.45 3.23 20.46
N LYS A 221 -12.77 4.51 20.25
CA LYS A 221 -12.82 5.08 18.89
C LYS A 221 -11.46 5.08 18.17
N PRO A 222 -10.36 5.61 18.74
CA PRO A 222 -9.05 5.56 18.08
C PRO A 222 -8.55 4.14 17.82
N LEU A 223 -8.88 3.20 18.70
CA LEU A 223 -8.40 1.82 18.67
C LEU A 223 -9.18 0.96 17.68
N THR A 224 -10.51 1.07 17.64
CA THR A 224 -11.36 0.44 16.62
C THR A 224 -10.94 0.86 15.22
N LEU A 225 -10.44 2.08 15.04
CA LEU A 225 -9.94 2.56 13.76
C LEU A 225 -8.59 1.93 13.36
N VAL A 226 -7.66 1.72 14.31
CA VAL A 226 -6.41 1.00 14.03
C VAL A 226 -6.71 -0.44 13.65
N ILE A 227 -7.64 -1.07 14.38
CA ILE A 227 -8.13 -2.42 14.12
C ILE A 227 -8.73 -2.51 12.72
N LEU A 228 -9.63 -1.59 12.38
CA LEU A 228 -10.26 -1.50 11.08
C LEU A 228 -9.24 -1.28 9.96
N ALA A 229 -8.20 -0.48 10.20
CA ALA A 229 -7.10 -0.26 9.27
C ALA A 229 -6.37 -1.55 8.94
N VAL A 230 -5.94 -2.30 9.98
CA VAL A 230 -5.24 -3.58 9.79
C VAL A 230 -6.10 -4.56 9.00
N VAL A 231 -7.39 -4.67 9.32
CA VAL A 231 -8.32 -5.58 8.62
C VAL A 231 -8.48 -5.16 7.15
N ILE A 232 -8.76 -3.88 6.89
CA ILE A 232 -8.95 -3.37 5.53
C ILE A 232 -7.67 -3.59 4.71
N PHE A 233 -6.49 -3.23 5.22
CA PHE A 233 -5.25 -3.39 4.47
C PHE A 233 -4.89 -4.86 4.22
N SER A 234 -5.17 -5.74 5.17
CA SER A 234 -5.04 -7.19 4.96
C SER A 234 -5.94 -7.68 3.82
N LEU A 235 -7.19 -7.21 3.78
CA LEU A 235 -8.15 -7.56 2.73
C LEU A 235 -7.79 -6.96 1.36
N LEU A 236 -7.15 -5.79 1.31
CA LEU A 236 -6.75 -5.14 0.06
C LEU A 236 -5.52 -5.81 -0.57
N PHE A 237 -4.54 -6.22 0.24
CA PHE A 237 -3.30 -6.83 -0.27
C PHE A 237 -3.44 -8.32 -0.62
N THR A 238 -4.26 -9.07 0.12
CA THR A 238 -4.39 -10.53 -0.06
C THR A 238 -4.77 -10.94 -1.49
N PRO A 239 -5.80 -10.36 -2.13
CA PRO A 239 -6.20 -10.75 -3.48
C PRO A 239 -5.08 -10.54 -4.50
N TYR A 240 -4.35 -9.43 -4.40
CA TYR A 240 -3.23 -9.13 -5.28
C TYR A 240 -2.09 -10.15 -5.15
N HIS A 241 -1.67 -10.47 -3.92
CA HIS A 241 -0.59 -11.44 -3.71
C HIS A 241 -0.97 -12.84 -4.19
N ILE A 242 -2.20 -13.30 -3.92
CA ILE A 242 -2.69 -14.58 -4.43
C ILE A 242 -2.68 -14.57 -5.95
N MET A 243 -3.31 -13.57 -6.57
CA MET A 243 -3.48 -13.54 -8.01
C MET A 243 -2.18 -13.35 -8.78
N ARG A 244 -1.18 -12.65 -8.21
CA ARG A 244 0.15 -12.53 -8.80
C ARG A 244 0.85 -13.90 -8.92
N ASN A 245 0.83 -14.68 -7.84
CA ASN A 245 1.42 -16.03 -7.83
C ASN A 245 0.64 -16.98 -8.74
N VAL A 246 -0.70 -16.92 -8.72
CA VAL A 246 -1.55 -17.71 -9.63
C VAL A 246 -1.29 -17.34 -11.09
N ARG A 247 -1.09 -16.05 -11.40
CA ARG A 247 -0.76 -15.59 -12.76
C ARG A 247 0.59 -16.16 -13.22
N LEU A 248 1.61 -16.10 -12.38
CA LEU A 248 2.93 -16.67 -12.68
C LEU A 248 2.87 -18.18 -12.87
N ALA A 249 2.21 -18.90 -11.94
CA ALA A 249 2.02 -20.34 -12.05
C ALA A 249 1.26 -20.70 -13.34
N SER A 250 0.22 -19.95 -13.71
CA SER A 250 -0.56 -20.22 -14.93
C SER A 250 0.23 -20.18 -16.23
N ARG A 251 1.41 -19.51 -16.23
CA ARG A 251 2.30 -19.40 -17.38
C ARG A 251 3.29 -20.57 -17.48
N ILE A 252 3.41 -21.41 -16.46
CA ILE A 252 4.33 -22.55 -16.44
C ILE A 252 3.82 -23.63 -17.42
N PRO A 253 4.58 -23.98 -18.49
CA PRO A 253 4.12 -24.93 -19.50
C PRO A 253 3.74 -26.30 -18.92
N ALA A 254 4.48 -26.77 -17.92
CA ALA A 254 4.26 -28.07 -17.27
C ALA A 254 2.88 -28.22 -16.58
N LEU A 255 2.22 -27.11 -16.24
CA LEU A 255 0.89 -27.14 -15.60
C LEU A 255 -0.27 -27.27 -16.61
N ASN A 256 0.01 -27.22 -17.93
CA ASN A 256 -0.97 -27.43 -19.00
C ASN A 256 -2.26 -26.60 -18.86
N VAL A 257 -2.16 -25.37 -18.36
CA VAL A 257 -3.32 -24.49 -18.15
C VAL A 257 -3.82 -23.95 -19.49
N SER A 258 -5.12 -24.14 -19.76
CA SER A 258 -5.74 -23.70 -21.02
C SER A 258 -5.58 -22.19 -21.26
N MET A 259 -5.48 -21.77 -22.52
CA MET A 259 -5.33 -20.36 -22.90
C MET A 259 -6.46 -19.48 -22.31
N CYS A 260 -7.69 -19.99 -22.29
CA CYS A 260 -8.85 -19.30 -21.75
C CYS A 260 -8.77 -19.13 -20.24
N THR A 261 -8.33 -20.17 -19.52
CA THR A 261 -8.11 -20.11 -18.07
C THR A 261 -7.00 -19.11 -17.74
N GLN A 262 -5.88 -19.12 -18.47
CA GLN A 262 -4.81 -18.13 -18.30
C GLN A 262 -5.31 -16.69 -18.51
N ARG A 263 -6.21 -16.48 -19.48
CA ARG A 263 -6.81 -15.17 -19.74
C ARG A 263 -7.72 -14.73 -18.60
N ILE A 264 -8.56 -15.61 -18.06
CA ILE A 264 -9.41 -15.32 -16.89
C ILE A 264 -8.54 -14.98 -15.68
N ILE A 265 -7.48 -15.74 -15.43
CA ILE A 265 -6.51 -15.46 -14.36
C ILE A 265 -5.90 -14.07 -14.54
N ASN A 266 -5.52 -13.70 -15.76
CA ASN A 266 -4.98 -12.37 -16.06
C ASN A 266 -6.01 -11.25 -15.82
N ILE A 267 -7.28 -11.46 -16.19
CA ILE A 267 -8.37 -10.51 -15.90
C ILE A 267 -8.49 -10.26 -14.40
N ILE A 268 -8.56 -11.33 -13.61
CA ILE A 268 -8.71 -11.23 -12.16
C ILE A 268 -7.45 -10.56 -11.57
N TYR A 269 -6.25 -10.92 -12.05
CA TYR A 269 -5.01 -10.27 -11.65
C TYR A 269 -5.06 -8.75 -11.91
N ILE A 270 -5.45 -8.32 -13.12
CA ILE A 270 -5.60 -6.90 -13.48
C ILE A 270 -6.56 -6.19 -12.53
N ILE A 271 -7.69 -6.81 -12.18
CA ILE A 271 -8.68 -6.25 -11.23
C ILE A 271 -8.08 -6.07 -9.83
N THR A 272 -7.29 -7.04 -9.35
CA THR A 272 -6.72 -6.97 -7.99
C THR A 272 -5.62 -5.92 -7.81
N ARG A 273 -4.97 -5.47 -8.89
CA ARG A 273 -3.85 -4.52 -8.83
C ARG A 273 -4.22 -3.18 -8.18
N PRO A 274 -5.17 -2.38 -8.70
CA PRO A 274 -5.55 -1.11 -8.07
C PRO A 274 -6.15 -1.32 -6.68
N ILE A 275 -6.86 -2.44 -6.44
CA ILE A 275 -7.42 -2.77 -5.12
C ILE A 275 -6.32 -2.79 -4.03
N ALA A 276 -5.14 -3.35 -4.33
CA ALA A 276 -4.01 -3.31 -3.40
C ALA A 276 -3.53 -1.87 -3.12
N PHE A 277 -3.52 -1.00 -4.12
CA PHE A 277 -3.05 0.39 -4.00
C PHE A 277 -4.06 1.35 -3.37
N LEU A 278 -5.33 0.96 -3.22
CA LEU A 278 -6.31 1.71 -2.43
C LEU A 278 -5.83 1.98 -0.99
N ASN A 279 -4.91 1.18 -0.46
CA ASN A 279 -4.22 1.47 0.79
C ASN A 279 -3.69 2.91 0.85
N SER A 280 -3.03 3.39 -0.21
CA SER A 280 -2.44 4.74 -0.27
C SER A 280 -3.48 5.86 -0.25
N VAL A 281 -4.73 5.56 -0.62
CA VAL A 281 -5.86 6.51 -0.58
C VAL A 281 -6.54 6.52 0.79
N ILE A 282 -6.65 5.35 1.42
CA ILE A 282 -7.39 5.17 2.67
C ILE A 282 -6.55 5.61 3.88
N ASN A 283 -5.22 5.52 3.81
CA ASN A 283 -4.28 5.92 4.87
C ASN A 283 -4.60 7.29 5.51
N PRO A 284 -4.78 8.39 4.74
CA PRO A 284 -5.22 9.69 5.26
C PRO A 284 -6.43 9.63 6.19
N VAL A 285 -7.46 8.86 5.83
CA VAL A 285 -8.69 8.73 6.63
C VAL A 285 -8.37 8.21 8.03
N PHE A 286 -7.49 7.22 8.15
CA PHE A 286 -7.09 6.71 9.46
C PHE A 286 -6.33 7.74 10.29
N TYR A 287 -5.51 8.60 9.67
CA TYR A 287 -4.81 9.66 10.40
C TYR A 287 -5.76 10.70 10.99
N PHE A 288 -6.81 11.07 10.26
CA PHE A 288 -7.83 12.01 10.74
C PHE A 288 -8.75 11.38 11.78
N LEU A 289 -9.06 10.09 11.63
CA LEU A 289 -9.98 9.41 12.52
C LEU A 289 -9.30 8.94 13.82
N MET A 290 -7.99 8.70 13.82
CA MET A 290 -7.21 8.26 15.01
C MET A 290 -7.29 9.20 16.22
N GLY A 291 -7.97 10.36 16.12
CA GLY A 291 -8.30 11.20 17.28
C GLY A 291 -7.07 11.83 17.93
N ASP A 292 -5.91 11.78 17.27
CA ASP A 292 -4.71 12.42 17.73
C ASP A 292 -4.90 13.95 17.69
N HIS A 293 -4.23 14.67 18.61
CA HIS A 293 -4.13 16.13 18.66
C HIS A 293 -3.85 16.78 17.29
N PHE A 294 -3.28 16.01 16.36
CA PHE A 294 -3.10 16.36 14.95
C PHE A 294 -4.37 16.89 14.26
N ARG A 295 -5.51 16.18 14.35
CA ARG A 295 -6.75 16.63 13.68
C ARG A 295 -7.20 17.98 14.23
N GLU A 296 -7.18 18.13 15.55
CA GLU A 296 -7.61 19.35 16.23
C GLU A 296 -6.71 20.53 15.88
N MET A 297 -5.39 20.33 15.90
CA MET A 297 -4.43 21.35 15.49
C MET A 297 -4.56 21.74 14.02
N LEU A 298 -4.72 20.77 13.12
CA LEU A 298 -4.88 21.04 11.69
C LEU A 298 -6.17 21.82 11.43
N MET A 299 -7.28 21.42 12.05
CA MET A 299 -8.55 22.15 11.96
C MET A 299 -8.48 23.53 12.61
N ALA A 300 -7.71 23.71 13.68
CA ALA A 300 -7.48 25.02 14.29
C ALA A 300 -6.67 25.93 13.36
N LYS A 301 -5.64 25.39 12.70
CA LYS A 301 -4.79 26.15 11.78
C LYS A 301 -5.52 26.52 10.48
N ILE A 302 -6.33 25.60 9.93
CA ILE A 302 -7.21 25.88 8.79
C ILE A 302 -8.19 27.00 9.16
N ARG A 303 -8.83 26.91 10.33
CA ARG A 303 -9.71 27.97 10.83
C ARG A 303 -9.00 29.31 10.97
N GLN A 304 -7.77 29.33 11.47
CA GLN A 304 -6.95 30.54 11.60
C GLN A 304 -6.56 31.15 10.23
N LEU A 305 -6.27 30.31 9.23
CA LEU A 305 -5.97 30.78 7.87
C LEU A 305 -7.22 31.34 7.18
N LEU A 306 -8.36 30.64 7.30
CA LEU A 306 -9.65 31.10 6.78
C LEU A 306 -10.06 32.42 7.43
N SER A 307 -9.90 32.57 8.75
CA SER A 307 -10.23 33.83 9.43
C SER A 307 -9.37 34.99 8.94
N ARG A 308 -8.07 34.75 8.67
CA ARG A 308 -7.15 35.76 8.13
C ARG A 308 -7.53 36.20 6.72
N LEU A 309 -7.95 35.27 5.87
CA LEU A 309 -8.44 35.55 4.51
C LEU A 309 -9.73 36.37 4.53
N THR A 310 -10.67 36.07 5.45
CA THR A 310 -11.90 36.87 5.60
C THR A 310 -11.66 38.27 6.16
N THR A 311 -10.59 38.49 6.96
CA THR A 311 -10.22 39.82 7.45
C THR A 311 -9.42 40.66 6.45
N THR A 312 -8.81 40.05 5.42
CA THR A 312 -8.12 40.79 4.34
C THR A 312 -9.03 41.12 3.16
N SER A 313 -10.26 40.59 3.14
CA SER A 313 -11.29 40.85 2.12
C SER A 313 -12.31 41.92 2.54
N LYS A 314 -12.14 42.55 3.71
CA LYS A 314 -12.90 43.72 4.18
C LYS A 314 -11.98 44.92 4.23
#